data_AF-A0A3C0QMF4-F1
#
_entry.id   AF-A0A3C0QMF4-F1
#
_cell.length_a   1.000
_cell.length_b   1.000
_cell.length_c   1.000
_cell.angle_alpha   90.00
_cell.angle_beta   90.00
_cell.angle_gamma   90.00
#
_symmetry.space_group_name_H-M   'P 1'
#
loop_
_entity.id
_entity.type
_entity.pdbx_description
1 polymer ?
#
loop_
_entity_poly.entity_id
_entity_poly.type
_entity_poly.pdbx_seq_one_letter_code
_entity_poly.pdbx_strand_id
1 'polypeptide(L)'
;MEENAMPIETFTELHEVKSPFTWTVELDVSQVNQKLDEIENRLERIRQKMKNLNVLSGWIPCSERMPDGENEIYCLVTCQEWDMFYGDWGKPHLKILSYLPAYGIWNIKTHIKVSAWMPLPEIYREQE
;
A
#
# COMPACT_ATOMS: atom_id res chain seq x y z
N MET A 1 42.88 44.44 70.81
CA MET A 1 42.03 43.32 71.24
C MET A 1 41.17 42.94 70.04
N GLU A 2 41.07 41.64 69.83
CA GLU A 2 40.40 40.86 68.77
C GLU A 2 39.01 41.39 68.38
N GLU A 3 38.52 41.18 67.15
CA GLU A 3 37.98 39.90 66.68
C GLU A 3 38.23 39.56 65.20
N ASN A 4 38.49 38.27 64.98
CA ASN A 4 38.63 37.55 63.72
C ASN A 4 37.30 37.46 62.93
N ALA A 5 37.38 37.53 61.60
CA ALA A 5 36.51 36.77 60.71
C ALA A 5 37.20 36.54 59.34
N MET A 6 37.41 35.27 58.98
CA MET A 6 37.97 34.81 57.70
C MET A 6 36.97 34.99 56.54
N PRO A 7 37.41 35.27 55.31
CA PRO A 7 36.62 34.99 54.12
C PRO A 7 37.05 33.68 53.44
N ILE A 8 36.03 32.89 53.17
CA ILE A 8 35.93 31.55 52.59
C ILE A 8 36.58 31.47 51.19
N GLU A 9 37.41 30.44 50.99
CA GLU A 9 37.90 30.03 49.67
C GLU A 9 36.72 29.61 48.78
N THR A 10 36.52 30.31 47.67
CA THR A 10 35.56 29.89 46.64
C THR A 10 36.27 28.97 45.65
N PHE A 11 36.11 27.68 45.91
CA PHE A 11 36.41 26.59 45.01
C PHE A 11 35.51 26.69 43.77
N THR A 12 36.08 26.77 42.57
CA THR A 12 35.45 26.28 41.33
C THR A 12 36.51 26.09 40.26
N GLU A 13 37.27 25.00 40.42
CA GLU A 13 37.77 24.26 39.26
C GLU A 13 36.56 23.73 38.49
N LEU A 14 36.26 24.31 37.34
CA LEU A 14 35.49 23.63 36.29
C LEU A 14 36.49 23.16 35.25
N HIS A 15 37.11 22.00 35.53
CA HIS A 15 37.72 21.21 34.48
C HIS A 15 36.65 20.92 33.41
N GLU A 16 36.88 21.39 32.18
CA GLU A 16 36.19 20.87 31.00
C GLU A 16 36.45 19.37 30.91
N VAL A 17 35.56 18.57 31.49
CA VAL A 17 35.48 17.15 31.17
C VAL A 17 34.94 17.07 29.74
N LYS A 18 35.83 17.12 28.76
CA LYS A 18 35.51 16.71 27.39
C LYS A 18 35.13 15.24 27.45
N SER A 19 33.82 14.98 27.43
CA SER A 19 33.24 13.65 27.31
C SER A 19 33.88 12.91 26.12
N PRO A 20 34.51 11.74 26.30
CA PRO A 20 35.28 11.09 25.23
C PRO A 20 34.43 10.33 24.21
N PHE A 21 33.10 10.36 24.29
CA PHE A 21 32.27 9.43 23.54
C PHE A 21 31.05 10.10 22.90
N THR A 22 31.27 10.89 21.84
CA THR A 22 30.26 11.07 20.80
C THR A 22 30.71 10.28 19.58
N TRP A 23 30.33 9.00 19.50
CA TRP A 23 30.44 8.20 18.29
C TRP A 23 29.37 8.71 17.32
N THR A 24 29.74 9.63 16.44
CA THR A 24 28.94 9.91 15.25
C THR A 24 29.19 8.74 14.30
N VAL A 25 28.19 7.88 14.12
CA VAL A 25 28.20 6.94 12.99
C VAL A 25 28.06 7.80 11.75
N GLU A 26 29.17 8.00 11.03
CA GLU A 26 29.09 8.41 9.64
C GLU A 26 28.41 7.27 8.88
N LEU A 27 27.08 7.38 8.74
CA LEU A 27 26.33 6.58 7.80
C LEU A 27 26.91 6.87 6.42
N ASP A 28 27.61 5.88 5.87
CA ASP A 28 28.15 5.93 4.52
C ASP A 28 26.98 6.06 3.54
N VAL A 29 26.73 7.30 3.12
CA VAL A 29 25.66 7.69 2.21
C VAL A 29 25.74 6.86 0.91
N SER A 30 26.94 6.43 0.52
CA SER A 30 27.16 5.58 -0.66
C SER A 30 26.51 4.20 -0.48
N GLN A 31 26.65 3.58 0.69
CA GLN A 31 26.02 2.30 0.99
C GLN A 31 24.50 2.40 1.06
N VAL A 32 23.98 3.51 1.56
CA VAL A 32 22.53 3.77 1.61
C VAL A 32 21.97 3.92 0.20
N ASN A 33 22.62 4.72 -0.65
CA ASN A 33 22.19 4.93 -2.03
C ASN A 33 22.27 3.63 -2.84
N GLN A 34 23.32 2.82 -2.67
CA GLN A 34 23.43 1.52 -3.32
C GLN A 34 22.26 0.59 -2.96
N LYS A 35 21.88 0.55 -1.67
CA LYS A 35 20.73 -0.24 -1.22
C LYS A 35 19.41 0.31 -1.75
N LEU A 36 19.28 1.63 -1.86
CA LEU A 36 18.10 2.28 -2.43
C LEU A 36 17.93 1.87 -3.89
N ASP A 37 18.98 1.96 -4.70
CA ASP A 37 18.97 1.54 -6.10
C ASP A 37 18.62 0.05 -6.26
N GLU A 38 19.13 -0.80 -5.38
CA GLU A 38 18.79 -2.23 -5.38
C GLU A 38 17.29 -2.45 -5.09
N ILE A 39 16.74 -1.74 -4.10
CA ILE A 39 15.33 -1.83 -3.73
C ILE A 39 14.44 -1.35 -4.88
N GLU A 40 14.78 -0.22 -5.51
CA GLU A 40 14.05 0.33 -6.66
C GLU A 40 14.04 -0.64 -7.84
N ASN A 41 15.20 -1.23 -8.17
CA ASN A 41 15.30 -2.25 -9.21
C ASN A 41 14.45 -3.50 -8.89
N ARG A 42 14.44 -3.95 -7.63
CA ARG A 42 13.62 -5.09 -7.20
C ARG A 42 12.12 -4.77 -7.30
N LEU A 43 11.71 -3.56 -6.91
CA LEU A 43 10.33 -3.09 -7.03
C LEU A 43 9.88 -3.11 -8.49
N GLU A 44 10.72 -2.64 -9.42
CA GLU A 44 10.35 -2.60 -10.83
C GLU A 44 10.22 -4.01 -11.43
N ARG A 45 11.11 -4.94 -11.06
CA ARG A 45 10.98 -6.36 -11.46
C ARG A 45 9.68 -7.00 -10.96
N ILE A 46 9.27 -6.68 -9.72
CA ILE A 46 8.02 -7.20 -9.15
C ILE A 46 6.81 -6.60 -9.87
N ARG A 47 6.81 -5.29 -10.14
CA ARG A 47 5.76 -4.62 -10.92
C ARG A 47 5.62 -5.24 -12.30
N GLN A 48 6.73 -5.49 -13.01
CA GLN A 48 6.70 -6.10 -14.33
C GLN A 48 6.15 -7.54 -14.27
N LYS A 49 6.55 -8.34 -13.27
CA LYS A 49 5.99 -9.68 -13.07
C LYS A 49 4.48 -9.64 -12.79
N MET A 50 4.01 -8.71 -11.96
CA MET A 50 2.59 -8.53 -11.68
C MET A 50 1.79 -8.13 -12.93
N LYS A 51 2.32 -7.19 -13.73
CA LYS A 51 1.71 -6.81 -15.02
C LYS A 51 1.59 -8.03 -15.94
N ASN A 52 2.66 -8.81 -16.11
CA ASN A 52 2.65 -9.99 -16.96
C ASN A 52 1.67 -11.07 -16.46
N LEU A 53 1.55 -11.25 -15.14
CA LEU A 53 0.62 -12.22 -14.56
C LEU A 53 -0.85 -11.80 -14.76
N ASN A 54 -1.16 -10.49 -14.65
CA ASN A 54 -2.50 -9.98 -14.92
C ASN A 54 -2.91 -10.16 -16.39
N VAL A 55 -1.97 -9.97 -17.34
CA VAL A 55 -2.24 -10.21 -18.77
C VAL A 55 -2.63 -11.67 -19.03
N LEU A 56 -2.08 -12.63 -18.27
CA LEU A 56 -2.36 -14.05 -18.43
C LEU A 56 -3.68 -14.50 -17.77
N SER A 57 -4.19 -13.77 -16.79
CA SER A 57 -5.35 -14.21 -15.99
C SER A 57 -6.70 -13.76 -16.55
N GLY A 58 -6.71 -12.86 -17.55
CA GLY A 58 -7.94 -12.30 -18.13
C GLY A 58 -8.70 -11.34 -17.22
N TRP A 59 -8.20 -11.08 -16.01
CA TRP A 59 -8.79 -10.16 -15.05
C TRP A 59 -8.32 -8.73 -15.30
N ILE A 60 -9.28 -7.82 -15.35
CA ILE A 60 -9.07 -6.39 -15.57
C ILE A 60 -9.33 -5.67 -14.24
N PRO A 61 -8.31 -5.03 -13.62
CA PRO A 61 -8.52 -4.22 -12.43
C PRO A 61 -9.45 -3.04 -12.72
N CYS A 62 -10.34 -2.73 -11.78
CA CYS A 62 -11.25 -1.58 -11.90
C CYS A 62 -10.49 -0.25 -11.96
N SER A 63 -9.30 -0.17 -11.38
CA SER A 63 -8.42 0.99 -11.45
C SER A 63 -7.78 1.20 -12.83
N GLU A 64 -7.76 0.16 -13.68
CA GLU A 64 -7.20 0.21 -15.01
C GLU A 64 -8.28 0.57 -16.04
N ARG A 65 -9.39 -0.17 -16.03
CA ARG A 65 -10.48 0.01 -16.97
C ARG A 65 -11.79 -0.53 -16.41
N MET A 66 -12.90 0.16 -16.70
CA MET A 66 -14.25 -0.33 -16.42
C MET A 66 -14.86 -1.01 -17.66
N PRO A 67 -15.88 -1.87 -17.51
CA PRO A 67 -16.60 -2.42 -18.66
C PRO A 67 -17.18 -1.29 -19.52
N ASP A 68 -17.08 -1.42 -20.84
CA ASP A 68 -17.53 -0.42 -21.81
C ASP A 68 -18.49 -1.04 -22.83
N GLY A 69 -19.50 -0.28 -23.23
CA GLY A 69 -20.60 -0.72 -24.10
C GLY A 69 -21.87 0.11 -23.94
N GLU A 70 -22.85 -0.10 -24.84
CA GLU A 70 -24.09 0.68 -24.87
C GLU A 70 -25.16 0.19 -23.88
N ASN A 71 -25.11 -1.10 -23.53
CA ASN A 71 -26.12 -1.78 -22.71
C ASN A 71 -25.53 -2.23 -21.36
N GLU A 72 -26.39 -2.78 -20.51
CA GLU A 72 -25.97 -3.47 -19.28
C GLU A 72 -25.06 -4.66 -19.61
N ILE A 73 -23.89 -4.72 -18.96
CA ILE A 73 -22.84 -5.71 -19.25
C ILE A 73 -22.69 -6.64 -18.04
N TYR A 74 -22.89 -7.95 -18.25
CA TYR A 74 -22.64 -8.95 -17.22
C TYR A 74 -21.17 -9.38 -17.20
N CYS A 75 -20.57 -9.31 -16.02
CA CYS A 75 -19.17 -9.65 -15.80
C CYS A 75 -19.03 -10.61 -14.61
N LEU A 76 -18.00 -11.46 -14.67
CA LEU A 76 -17.48 -12.10 -13.47
C LEU A 76 -16.60 -11.09 -12.74
N VAL A 77 -16.84 -10.88 -11.45
CA VAL A 77 -16.13 -9.90 -10.63
C VAL A 77 -15.47 -10.53 -9.43
N THR A 78 -14.35 -9.96 -9.00
CA THR A 78 -13.80 -10.15 -7.66
C THR A 78 -14.29 -9.01 -6.79
N CYS A 79 -14.94 -9.33 -5.68
CA CYS A 79 -15.50 -8.32 -4.78
C CYS A 79 -15.37 -8.68 -3.31
N GLN A 80 -15.52 -7.66 -2.47
CA GLN A 80 -15.67 -7.78 -1.03
C GLN A 80 -17.01 -7.18 -0.64
N GLU A 81 -17.68 -7.78 0.33
CA GLU A 81 -18.91 -7.27 0.91
C GLU A 81 -18.60 -6.70 2.30
N TRP A 82 -19.17 -5.55 2.63
CA TRP A 82 -19.03 -4.97 3.96
C TRP A 82 -19.75 -5.83 4.99
N ASP A 83 -19.02 -6.30 6.00
CA ASP A 83 -19.60 -7.08 7.09
C ASP A 83 -20.01 -6.13 8.22
N MET A 84 -21.33 -5.95 8.36
CA MET A 84 -21.89 -5.07 9.39
C MET A 84 -21.67 -5.56 10.82
N PHE A 85 -21.42 -6.85 11.03
CA PHE A 85 -21.21 -7.41 12.37
C PHE A 85 -19.79 -7.17 12.86
N TYR A 86 -18.83 -7.22 11.95
CA TYR A 86 -17.40 -7.03 12.26
C TYR A 86 -16.89 -5.62 11.95
N GLY A 87 -17.65 -4.81 11.20
CA GLY A 87 -17.25 -3.45 10.84
C GLY A 87 -16.02 -3.42 9.93
N ASP A 88 -15.87 -4.42 9.06
CA ASP A 88 -14.74 -4.54 8.13
C ASP A 88 -15.20 -5.14 6.79
N TRP A 89 -14.35 -5.05 5.77
CA TRP A 89 -14.55 -5.73 4.50
C TRP A 89 -14.32 -7.23 4.66
N GLY A 90 -15.31 -8.02 4.24
CA GLY A 90 -15.20 -9.47 4.19
C GLY A 90 -14.11 -9.97 3.23
N LYS A 91 -13.93 -11.29 3.22
CA LYS A 91 -12.94 -11.92 2.35
C LYS A 91 -13.31 -11.72 0.86
N PRO A 92 -12.31 -11.47 -0.01
CA PRO A 92 -12.53 -11.43 -1.45
C PRO A 92 -13.16 -12.73 -1.95
N HIS A 93 -14.18 -12.62 -2.79
CA HIS A 93 -14.84 -13.75 -3.44
C HIS A 93 -15.32 -13.35 -4.85
N LEU A 94 -15.76 -14.36 -5.61
CA LEU A 94 -16.24 -14.17 -6.98
C LEU A 94 -17.76 -14.03 -7.01
N LYS A 95 -18.25 -13.13 -7.86
CA LYS A 95 -19.68 -12.92 -8.08
C LYS A 95 -19.93 -12.56 -9.54
N ILE A 96 -21.12 -12.86 -10.05
CA ILE A 96 -21.57 -12.30 -11.33
C ILE A 96 -22.36 -11.04 -11.01
N LEU A 97 -21.93 -9.92 -11.58
CA LEU A 97 -22.60 -8.63 -11.46
C LEU A 97 -22.80 -8.04 -12.84
N SER A 98 -23.78 -7.16 -12.97
CA SER A 98 -23.90 -6.31 -14.13
C SER A 98 -23.33 -4.92 -13.87
N TYR A 99 -22.74 -4.34 -14.90
CA TYR A 99 -22.27 -2.97 -14.96
C TYR A 99 -23.17 -2.17 -15.89
N LEU A 100 -23.47 -0.93 -15.51
CA LEU A 100 -24.25 0.02 -16.30
C LEU A 100 -23.31 1.13 -16.79
N PRO A 101 -22.73 1.03 -18.01
CA PRO A 101 -21.77 1.99 -18.52
C PRO A 101 -22.33 3.42 -18.58
N ALA A 102 -23.61 3.56 -18.92
CA ALA A 102 -24.30 4.85 -18.99
C ALA A 102 -24.26 5.66 -17.68
N TYR A 103 -24.15 4.97 -16.54
CA TYR A 103 -24.10 5.59 -15.21
C TYR A 103 -22.74 5.41 -14.53
N GLY A 104 -21.85 4.62 -15.10
CA GLY A 104 -20.54 4.30 -14.52
C GLY A 104 -20.62 3.48 -13.22
N ILE A 105 -21.73 2.77 -12.97
CA ILE A 105 -21.97 2.06 -11.71
C ILE A 105 -22.17 0.55 -11.90
N TRP A 106 -21.77 -0.21 -10.87
CA TRP A 106 -22.15 -1.61 -10.72
C TRP A 106 -23.59 -1.72 -10.21
N ASN A 107 -24.38 -2.62 -10.79
CA ASN A 107 -25.72 -2.93 -10.33
C ASN A 107 -25.65 -3.82 -9.09
N ILE A 108 -25.51 -3.20 -7.91
CA ILE A 108 -25.34 -3.86 -6.62
C ILE A 108 -26.49 -3.51 -5.67
N LYS A 109 -26.96 -4.50 -4.91
CA LYS A 109 -28.01 -4.31 -3.89
C LYS A 109 -27.47 -3.82 -2.54
N THR A 110 -26.18 -3.98 -2.28
CA THR A 110 -25.55 -3.79 -0.95
C THR A 110 -24.17 -3.15 -1.08
N HIS A 111 -23.52 -2.86 0.06
CA HIS A 111 -22.16 -2.32 0.16
C HIS A 111 -21.11 -3.32 -0.36
N ILE A 112 -20.95 -3.38 -1.68
CA ILE A 112 -19.99 -4.23 -2.38
C ILE A 112 -18.88 -3.35 -2.95
N LYS A 113 -17.63 -3.74 -2.70
CA LYS A 113 -16.45 -3.16 -3.35
C LYS A 113 -15.93 -4.13 -4.41
N VAL A 114 -15.99 -3.72 -5.66
CA VAL A 114 -15.44 -4.48 -6.79
C VAL A 114 -13.99 -4.09 -7.01
N SER A 115 -13.09 -5.07 -7.10
CA SER A 115 -11.65 -4.85 -7.29
C SER A 115 -11.20 -5.12 -8.72
N ALA A 116 -11.73 -6.16 -9.35
CA ALA A 116 -11.41 -6.56 -10.71
C ALA A 116 -12.60 -7.27 -11.37
N TRP A 117 -12.63 -7.29 -12.69
CA TRP A 117 -13.68 -7.91 -13.48
C TRP A 117 -13.11 -8.62 -14.72
N MET A 118 -13.89 -9.52 -15.29
CA MET A 118 -13.64 -10.10 -16.60
C MET A 118 -14.97 -10.34 -17.33
N PRO A 119 -15.00 -10.29 -18.67
CA PRO A 119 -16.19 -10.64 -19.42
C PRO A 119 -16.57 -12.10 -19.16
N LEU A 120 -17.87 -12.39 -19.17
CA LEU A 120 -18.32 -13.77 -19.11
C LEU A 120 -17.87 -14.55 -20.37
N PRO A 121 -17.57 -15.84 -20.23
CA PRO A 121 -17.25 -16.68 -21.39
C PRO A 121 -18.44 -16.75 -22.33
N GLU A 122 -18.17 -17.07 -23.59
CA GLU A 122 -19.22 -17.31 -24.58
C GLU A 122 -20.17 -18.41 -24.09
N ILE A 123 -21.47 -18.16 -24.28
CA ILE A 123 -22.51 -19.15 -23.96
C ILE A 123 -22.27 -20.38 -24.83
N TYR A 124 -22.24 -21.55 -24.21
CA TYR A 124 -22.12 -22.82 -24.92
C TYR A 124 -23.24 -22.95 -25.97
N ARG A 125 -22.86 -23.26 -27.20
CA ARG A 125 -23.77 -23.62 -28.29
C ARG A 125 -23.38 -25.00 -28.77
N GLU A 126 -24.32 -25.93 -28.70
CA GLU A 126 -24.14 -27.25 -29.29
C GLU A 126 -24.06 -27.07 -30.81
N GLN A 127 -23.04 -27.66 -31.43
CA GLN A 127 -22.92 -27.65 -32.89
C GLN A 127 -23.89 -28.70 -33.41
N GLU A 128 -24.98 -28.26 -34.06
CA GLU A 128 -25.91 -29.14 -34.80
C GLU A 128 -25.22 -29.85 -35.98
#